data_AF-A0A327JHD3-F1
#
_entry.id   AF-A0A327JHD3-F1
#
_cell.length_a   1.000
_cell.length_b   1.000
_cell.length_c   1.000
_cell.angle_alpha   90.00
_cell.angle_beta   90.00
_cell.angle_gamma   90.00
#
_symmetry.space_group_name_H-M   'P 1'
#
loop_
_entity.id
_entity.type
_entity.pdbx_description
1 polymer ?
#
loop_
_entity_poly.entity_id
_entity_poly.type
_entity_poly.pdbx_seq_one_letter_code
_entity_poly.pdbx_strand_id
1 'polypeptide(L)'
;FNDWSQIESPSPIGENAVHGLNLDWRRFVTDQTISFFQNEIVPLKEITPNIPITTNFMADTHDLIPFQGLDYSKFAKHLDVISWD
;
A
#
# COMPACT_ATOMS: atom_id res chain seq x y z
N PHE A 1 16.95 -3.90 19.45
CA PHE A 1 17.20 -4.99 18.50
C PHE A 1 18.69 -5.03 18.19
N ASN A 2 19.32 -6.20 18.29
CA ASN A 2 20.76 -6.38 18.01
C ASN A 2 21.01 -7.35 16.84
N ASP A 3 19.96 -7.98 16.31
CA ASP A 3 19.99 -8.81 15.10
C ASP A 3 18.69 -8.59 14.30
N TRP A 4 18.75 -8.71 12.97
CA TRP A 4 17.61 -8.48 12.07
C TRP A 4 16.48 -9.50 12.25
N SER A 5 16.80 -10.74 12.58
CA SER A 5 15.80 -11.81 12.77
C SER A 5 14.86 -11.57 13.95
N GLN A 6 15.21 -10.63 14.84
CA GLN A 6 14.40 -10.26 16.00
C GLN A 6 13.27 -9.27 15.63
N ILE A 7 13.31 -8.68 14.44
CA ILE A 7 12.32 -7.71 14.01
C ILE A 7 11.15 -8.46 13.37
N GLU A 8 9.99 -8.36 14.00
CA GLU A 8 8.72 -8.91 13.52
C GLU A 8 7.73 -7.76 13.25
N SER A 9 6.63 -8.07 12.57
CA SER A 9 5.56 -7.09 12.37
C SER A 9 4.85 -6.75 13.70
N PRO A 10 4.27 -5.54 13.83
CA PRO A 10 3.47 -5.19 14.98
C PRO A 10 2.30 -6.17 15.22
N SER A 11 2.03 -6.49 16.48
CA SER A 11 0.97 -7.42 16.87
C SER A 11 0.29 -7.01 18.17
N PRO A 12 -1.04 -7.19 18.32
CA PRO A 12 -1.75 -6.93 19.58
C PRO A 12 -1.32 -7.86 20.73
N ILE A 13 -0.72 -9.03 20.41
CA ILE A 13 -0.18 -9.99 21.39
C ILE A 13 1.36 -10.04 21.38
N GLY A 14 2.00 -9.11 20.67
CA GLY A 14 3.46 -9.00 20.53
C GLY A 14 3.91 -7.55 20.74
N GLU A 15 4.83 -7.08 19.91
CA GLU A 15 5.29 -5.68 19.95
C GLU A 15 4.28 -4.74 19.26
N ASN A 16 3.88 -3.65 19.91
CA ASN A 16 3.04 -2.60 19.32
C ASN A 16 3.29 -1.20 19.93
N ALA A 17 4.23 -1.08 20.87
CA ALA A 17 4.55 0.14 21.59
C ALA A 17 5.60 0.99 20.85
N VAL A 18 6.46 0.36 20.05
CA VAL A 18 7.45 1.09 19.23
C VAL A 18 6.76 1.78 18.05
N HIS A 19 6.46 3.08 18.20
CA HIS A 19 5.78 3.87 17.16
C HIS A 19 6.50 3.86 15.81
N GLY A 20 7.84 3.85 15.81
CA GLY A 20 8.63 3.74 14.59
C GLY A 20 8.33 2.45 13.83
N LEU A 21 8.27 1.31 14.53
CA LEU A 21 7.93 0.00 13.95
C LEU A 21 6.52 0.01 13.37
N ASN A 22 5.55 0.55 14.10
CA ASN A 22 4.16 0.65 13.61
C ASN A 22 4.05 1.50 12.34
N LEU A 23 4.73 2.64 12.31
CA LEU A 23 4.73 3.54 11.16
C LEU A 23 5.44 2.90 9.95
N ASP A 24 6.61 2.32 10.16
CA ASP A 24 7.38 1.68 9.09
C ASP A 24 6.71 0.41 8.59
N TRP A 25 5.97 -0.32 9.42
CA TRP A 25 5.14 -1.43 8.97
C TRP A 25 4.02 -0.97 8.03
N ARG A 26 3.32 0.13 8.33
CA ARG A 26 2.31 0.69 7.41
C ARG A 26 2.91 1.18 6.09
N ARG A 27 4.13 1.74 6.13
CA ARG A 27 4.90 2.09 4.91
C ARG A 27 5.24 0.84 4.10
N PHE A 28 5.75 -0.21 4.76
CA PHE A 28 6.04 -1.50 4.13
C PHE A 28 4.80 -2.11 3.47
N VAL A 29 3.65 -2.10 4.17
CA VAL A 29 2.38 -2.59 3.61
C VAL A 29 2.04 -1.86 2.31
N THR A 30 2.12 -0.52 2.30
CA THR A 30 1.89 0.25 1.06
C THR A 30 2.86 -0.15 -0.05
N ASP A 31 4.15 -0.25 0.26
CA ASP A 31 5.19 -0.55 -0.73
C ASP A 31 5.04 -1.95 -1.31
N GLN A 32 4.67 -2.92 -0.47
CA GLN A 32 4.46 -4.29 -0.91
C GLN A 32 3.17 -4.42 -1.73
N THR A 33 2.10 -3.70 -1.38
CA THR A 33 0.88 -3.66 -2.20
C THR A 33 1.15 -3.02 -3.57
N ILE A 34 1.92 -1.93 -3.62
CA ILE A 34 2.32 -1.32 -4.90
C ILE A 34 3.20 -2.28 -5.71
N SER A 35 4.12 -3.00 -5.06
CA SER A 35 4.97 -4.02 -5.70
C SER A 35 4.12 -5.14 -6.32
N PHE A 36 3.10 -5.61 -5.60
CA PHE A 36 2.15 -6.59 -6.10
C PHE A 36 1.40 -6.06 -7.33
N PHE A 37 0.83 -4.86 -7.25
CA PHE A 37 0.17 -4.20 -8.38
C PHE A 37 1.12 -4.05 -9.59
N GLN A 38 2.38 -3.65 -9.38
CA GLN A 38 3.36 -3.53 -10.46
C GLN A 38 3.65 -4.87 -11.15
N ASN A 39 3.68 -5.96 -10.38
CA ASN A 39 3.82 -7.30 -10.92
C ASN A 39 2.58 -7.73 -11.73
N GLU A 40 1.37 -7.40 -11.27
CA GLU A 40 0.13 -7.70 -11.99
C GLU A 40 0.05 -7.00 -13.35
N ILE A 41 0.52 -5.76 -13.44
CA ILE A 41 0.37 -4.95 -14.66
C ILE A 41 1.45 -5.20 -15.72
N VAL A 42 2.46 -6.04 -15.46
CA VAL A 42 3.51 -6.37 -16.44
C VAL A 42 2.91 -6.80 -17.80
N PRO A 43 2.06 -7.84 -17.89
CA PRO A 43 1.47 -8.23 -19.17
C PRO A 43 0.52 -7.17 -19.74
N LEU A 44 -0.17 -6.38 -18.90
CA LEU A 44 -1.05 -5.30 -19.35
C LEU A 44 -0.27 -4.21 -20.09
N LYS A 45 0.91 -3.84 -19.56
CA LYS A 45 1.80 -2.87 -20.19
C LYS A 45 2.47 -3.40 -21.45
N GLU A 46 2.78 -4.69 -21.51
CA GLU A 46 3.40 -5.32 -22.69
C GLU A 46 2.41 -5.50 -23.85
N ILE A 47 1.19 -5.96 -23.56
CA ILE A 47 0.21 -6.36 -24.58
C ILE A 47 -0.71 -5.20 -24.95
N THR A 48 -1.06 -4.35 -23.98
CA THR A 48 -2.01 -3.25 -24.15
C THR A 48 -1.44 -1.91 -23.67
N PRO A 49 -0.27 -1.45 -24.18
CA PRO A 49 0.42 -0.26 -23.67
C PRO A 49 -0.38 1.05 -23.78
N ASN A 50 -1.39 1.09 -24.65
CA ASN A 50 -2.21 2.28 -24.89
C ASN A 50 -3.50 2.31 -24.05
N ILE A 51 -3.79 1.26 -23.28
CA ILE A 51 -4.99 1.18 -22.44
C ILE A 51 -4.63 1.69 -21.04
N PRO A 52 -5.31 2.72 -20.51
CA PRO A 52 -5.00 3.28 -19.20
C PRO A 52 -5.33 2.29 -18.08
N ILE A 53 -4.46 2.27 -17.07
CA ILE A 53 -4.56 1.39 -15.89
C ILE A 53 -4.94 2.23 -14.67
N THR A 54 -5.91 1.71 -13.90
CA THR A 54 -6.35 2.27 -12.63
C THR A 54 -6.66 1.15 -11.63
N THR A 55 -6.87 1.52 -10.37
CA THR A 55 -7.49 0.69 -9.33
C THR A 55 -8.40 1.60 -8.50
N ASN A 56 -9.51 1.07 -8.01
CA ASN A 56 -10.51 1.83 -7.28
C ASN A 56 -10.04 2.12 -5.84
N PHE A 57 -9.78 3.40 -5.56
CA PHE A 57 -9.51 3.87 -4.20
C PHE A 57 -10.79 3.88 -3.35
N MET A 58 -10.64 3.99 -2.03
CA MET A 58 -11.75 3.98 -1.09
C MET A 58 -11.74 5.20 -0.18
N ALA A 59 -12.91 5.57 0.33
CA ALA A 59 -13.05 6.33 1.57
C ALA A 59 -13.27 5.41 2.77
N ASP A 60 -12.81 5.84 3.94
CA ASP A 60 -13.01 5.17 5.22
C ASP A 60 -14.15 5.80 6.02
N THR A 61 -14.87 4.95 6.75
CA THR A 61 -15.89 5.31 7.77
C THR A 61 -17.07 6.14 7.26
N HIS A 62 -17.96 6.54 8.18
CA HIS A 62 -19.15 7.35 7.87
C HIS A 62 -18.80 8.80 7.46
N ASP A 63 -17.65 9.30 7.92
CA ASP A 63 -17.22 10.69 7.69
C ASP A 63 -16.50 10.87 6.34
N LEU A 64 -16.42 9.82 5.52
CA LEU A 64 -15.79 9.82 4.18
C LEU A 64 -14.36 10.37 4.17
N ILE A 65 -13.56 10.00 5.17
CA ILE A 65 -12.14 10.34 5.21
C ILE A 65 -11.35 9.47 4.22
N PRO A 66 -10.13 9.85 3.79
CA PRO A 66 -9.32 8.98 2.94
C PRO A 66 -9.05 7.63 3.59
N PHE A 67 -9.09 6.54 2.82
CA PHE A 67 -8.75 5.19 3.29
C PHE A 67 -7.38 5.17 3.96
N GLN A 68 -7.34 4.71 5.21
CA GLN A 68 -6.16 4.73 6.06
C GLN A 68 -5.31 3.47 5.88
N GLY A 69 -5.75 2.45 5.15
CA GLY A 69 -4.98 1.23 4.97
C GLY A 69 -3.74 1.39 4.09
N LEU A 70 -3.76 2.36 3.16
CA LEU A 70 -2.70 2.56 2.16
C LEU A 70 -2.39 4.05 1.98
N ASP A 71 -1.13 4.38 1.72
CA ASP A 71 -0.76 5.73 1.29
C ASP A 71 -1.03 5.93 -0.20
N TYR A 72 -2.24 6.40 -0.52
CA TYR A 72 -2.65 6.72 -1.88
C TYR A 72 -1.84 7.85 -2.53
N SER A 73 -1.17 8.72 -1.77
CA SER A 73 -0.28 9.73 -2.37
C SER A 73 0.94 9.09 -3.05
N LYS A 74 1.37 7.93 -2.54
CA LYS A 74 2.41 7.10 -3.15
C LYS A 74 1.83 6.24 -4.28
N PHE A 75 0.69 5.57 -4.05
CA PHE A 75 0.05 4.70 -5.05
C PHE A 75 -0.32 5.46 -6.33
N ALA A 76 -0.85 6.69 -6.22
CA ALA A 76 -1.26 7.52 -7.35
C ALA A 76 -0.16 7.73 -8.42
N LYS A 77 1.12 7.64 -8.04
CA LYS A 77 2.25 7.76 -8.97
C LYS A 77 2.42 6.55 -9.90
N HIS A 78 1.70 5.46 -9.66
CA HIS A 78 1.75 4.21 -10.41
C HIS A 78 0.51 3.98 -11.28
N LEU A 79 -0.47 4.90 -11.25
CA LEU A 79 -1.72 4.82 -12.01
C LEU A 79 -1.72 5.85 -13.14
N ASP A 80 -2.39 5.51 -14.24
CA ASP A 80 -2.57 6.46 -15.35
C ASP A 80 -3.71 7.44 -15.09
N VAL A 81 -4.71 7.00 -14.32
CA VAL A 81 -5.88 7.79 -13.91
C VAL A 81 -6.36 7.33 -12.54
N ILE A 82 -6.88 8.25 -11.73
CA ILE A 82 -7.47 7.93 -10.43
C ILE A 82 -8.94 7.53 -10.60
N SER A 83 -9.33 6.45 -9.93
CA SER A 83 -10.72 6.05 -9.72
C SER A 83 -10.95 5.78 -8.24
N TRP A 84 -12.19 5.93 -7.76
CA TRP A 84 -12.53 5.70 -6.36
C TRP A 84 -14.00 5.34 -6.20
N ASP A 85 -14.30 4.68 -5.08
CA ASP A 85 -15.63 4.36 -4.57
C ASP A 85 -15.85 4.97 -3.18
#